data_AF-A0A6P2VJZ8-F1
#
_entry.id   AF-A0A6P2VJZ8-F1
#
_cell.length_a   1.000
_cell.length_b   1.000
_cell.length_c   1.000
_cell.angle_alpha   90.00
_cell.angle_beta   90.00
_cell.angle_gamma   90.00
#
_symmetry.space_group_name_H-M   'P 1'
#
loop_
_entity.id
_entity.type
_entity.pdbx_description
1 polymer ?
#
loop_
_entity_poly.entity_id
_entity_poly.type
_entity_poly.pdbx_seq_one_letter_code
_entity_poly.pdbx_strand_id
1 'polypeptide(L)' 'MIFDIDLSKINSKAVRLNISLPERLVQQIDATARARKLTRSAFLALAAEHEMEQHA' A
#
# COMPACT_ATOMS: atom_id res chain seq x y z
N MET A 1 -28.80 1.03 18.28
CA MET A 1 -28.94 0.64 16.86
C MET A 1 -27.93 -0.46 16.59
N ILE A 2 -28.36 -1.57 16.01
CA ILE A 2 -27.46 -2.65 15.57
C ILE A 2 -27.11 -2.37 14.11
N PHE A 3 -25.83 -2.41 13.76
CA PHE A 3 -25.38 -2.34 12.38
C PHE A 3 -25.00 -3.75 11.95
N ASP A 4 -25.66 -4.26 10.92
CA ASP A 4 -25.31 -5.53 10.29
C ASP A 4 -24.17 -5.24 9.30
N ILE A 5 -22.94 -5.48 9.74
CA ILE A 5 -21.74 -5.31 8.93
C ILE A 5 -21.39 -6.67 8.35
N ASP A 6 -21.59 -6.81 7.04
CA ASP A 6 -21.14 -7.99 6.30
C ASP A 6 -19.61 -8.02 6.21
N LEU A 7 -18.98 -8.73 7.15
CA LEU A 7 -17.54 -8.91 7.23
C LEU A 7 -16.98 -9.77 6.08
N SER A 8 -17.82 -10.44 5.28
CA SER A 8 -17.36 -11.26 4.14
C SER A 8 -16.70 -10.41 3.04
N LYS A 9 -16.98 -9.12 3.01
CA LYS A 9 -16.37 -8.15 2.07
C LYS A 9 -15.06 -7.56 2.58
N ILE A 10 -14.72 -7.76 3.85
CA ILE A 10 -13.45 -7.34 4.43
C ILE A 10 -12.42 -8.45 4.19
N ASN A 11 -11.96 -8.58 2.95
CA ASN A 11 -10.86 -9.48 2.64
C ASN A 11 -9.54 -8.83 3.13
N SER A 12 -9.19 -9.08 4.39
CA SER A 12 -7.98 -8.59 5.04
C SER A 12 -6.71 -9.30 4.59
N LYS A 13 -6.81 -10.23 3.63
CA LYS A 13 -5.66 -11.02 3.18
C LYS A 13 -4.78 -10.17 2.28
N ALA A 14 -3.54 -9.94 2.71
CA ALA A 14 -2.52 -9.35 1.87
C ALA A 14 -2.26 -10.23 0.63
N VAL A 15 -2.40 -9.64 -0.56
CA VAL A 15 -2.08 -10.29 -1.84
C VAL A 15 -0.66 -9.90 -2.25
N ARG A 16 0.18 -10.90 -2.56
CA ARG A 16 1.54 -10.65 -3.05
C ARG A 16 1.50 -10.25 -4.52
N LEU A 17 2.12 -9.14 -4.84
CA LEU A 17 2.26 -8.62 -6.19
C LEU A 17 3.74 -8.64 -6.61
N ASN A 18 4.02 -9.10 -7.84
CA ASN A 18 5.35 -8.99 -8.46
C ASN A 18 5.27 -7.93 -9.56
N ILE A 19 6.09 -6.88 -9.45
CA ILE A 19 6.15 -5.78 -10.43
C ILE A 19 7.61 -5.49 -10.81
N SER A 20 7.80 -4.95 -12.00
CA SER A 20 9.08 -4.39 -12.44
C SER A 20 9.05 -2.89 -12.28
N LEU A 21 10.13 -2.32 -11.72
CA LEU A 21 10.31 -0.89 -11.51
C LEU A 21 11.76 -0.51 -11.89
N PRO A 22 12.01 0.74 -12.30
CA PRO A 22 13.37 1.22 -12.50
C PRO A 22 14.22 1.07 -11.23
N GLU A 23 15.46 0.61 -11.35
CA GLU A 23 16.34 0.34 -10.21
C GLU A 23 16.51 1.56 -9.29
N ARG A 24 16.75 2.74 -9.87
CA ARG A 24 16.86 4.00 -9.11
C ARG A 24 15.62 4.29 -8.28
N LEU A 25 14.43 3.99 -8.81
CA LEU A 25 13.18 4.20 -8.09
C LEU A 25 13.08 3.22 -6.90
N VAL A 26 13.47 1.96 -7.08
CA VAL A 26 13.47 0.98 -5.98
C VAL A 26 14.41 1.43 -4.85
N GLN A 27 15.60 1.94 -5.20
CA GLN A 27 16.55 2.46 -4.21
C GLN A 27 15.97 3.67 -3.44
N GLN A 28 15.29 4.58 -4.13
CA GLN A 28 14.63 5.73 -3.51
C GLN A 28 13.47 5.30 -2.60
N ILE A 29 12.67 4.33 -3.03
CA ILE A 29 11.59 3.74 -2.23
C ILE A 29 12.18 3.15 -0.94
N ASP A 30 13.23 2.35 -1.03
CA ASP A 30 13.83 1.71 0.13
C ASP A 30 14.40 2.72 1.13
N ALA A 31 15.09 3.75 0.64
CA ALA A 31 15.61 4.83 1.48
C ALA A 31 14.47 5.57 2.20
N THR A 32 13.40 5.90 1.48
CA THR A 32 12.26 6.64 2.02
C THR A 32 11.47 5.81 3.03
N ALA A 33 11.20 4.54 2.69
CA ALA A 33 10.50 3.62 3.59
C ALA A 33 11.28 3.43 4.89
N ARG A 34 12.60 3.20 4.82
CA ARG A 34 13.46 3.08 6.01
C ARG A 34 13.45 4.34 6.87
N ALA A 35 13.59 5.52 6.27
CA ALA A 35 13.56 6.79 6.99
C ALA A 35 12.23 6.98 7.76
N ARG A 36 11.12 6.46 7.22
CA ARG A 36 9.78 6.51 7.82
C ARG A 36 9.44 5.29 8.70
N LYS A 37 10.40 4.36 8.92
CA LYS A 37 10.18 3.08 9.63
C LYS A 37 9.06 2.22 9.02
N LEU A 38 8.90 2.29 7.70
CA LEU A 38 7.95 1.51 6.92
C LEU A 38 8.65 0.38 6.18
N THR A 39 7.88 -0.66 5.85
CA THR A 39 8.29 -1.66 4.87
C THR A 39 8.08 -1.13 3.45
N ARG A 40 8.74 -1.72 2.46
CA ARG A 40 8.56 -1.37 1.04
C ARG A 40 7.09 -1.50 0.62
N SER A 41 6.43 -2.59 1.00
CA SER A 41 5.02 -2.84 0.69
C SER A 41 4.10 -1.83 1.37
N ALA A 42 4.35 -1.45 2.62
CA ALA A 42 3.57 -0.42 3.30
C ALA A 42 3.72 0.96 2.63
N PHE A 43 4.94 1.33 2.24
CA PHE A 43 5.18 2.58 1.52
C PHE A 43 4.45 2.61 0.18
N LEU A 44 4.53 1.53 -0.61
CA LEU A 44 3.84 1.42 -1.90
C LEU A 44 2.32 1.44 -1.77
N ALA A 45 1.77 0.80 -0.73
CA ALA A 45 0.33 0.82 -0.46
C ALA A 45 -0.16 2.24 -0.17
N LEU A 46 0.51 2.97 0.73
CA LEU A 46 0.17 4.36 1.06
C LEU A 46 0.30 5.28 -0.16
N ALA A 47 1.34 5.08 -0.99
CA ALA A 47 1.49 5.85 -2.22
C ALA A 47 0.33 5.60 -3.20
N ALA A 48 -0.12 4.35 -3.33
CA ALA A 48 -1.24 4.00 -4.18
C ALA A 48 -2.58 4.54 -3.65
N GLU A 49 -2.82 4.47 -2.34
CA GLU A 49 -4.00 5.07 -1.70
C GLU A 49 -4.05 6.59 -1.92
N HIS A 50 -2.95 7.29 -1.65
CA HIS A 50 -2.87 8.73 -1.93
C HIS A 50 -3.15 9.05 -3.40
N GLU A 51 -2.60 8.29 -4.34
CA GLU A 51 -2.85 8.52 -5.77
C GLU A 51 -4.33 8.33 -6.13
N MET A 52 -4.99 7.31 -5.57
CA MET A 52 -6.43 7.07 -5.78
C MET A 52 -7.29 8.18 -5.17
N GLU A 53 -6.95 8.68 -3.98
CA GLU A 53 -7.67 9.78 -3.32
C GLU A 53 -7.51 11.11 -4.07
N GLN A 54 -6.34 11.39 -4.64
CA GLN A 54 -6.10 12.63 -5.40
C GLN A 54 -6.83 12.65 -6.75
N HIS A 55 -7.25 11.49 -7.26
CA HIS A 55 -7.92 11.34 -8.57
C HIS A 55 -9.37 10.83 -8.47
N ALA A 56 -9.96 10.86 -7.27
CA ALA A 56 -11.37 10.56 -7.01
C ALA A 56 -12.25 11.81 -7.07
#